data_AF-A0A699XJH8-F1
#
_entry.id   AF-A0A699XJH8-F1
#
_cell.length_a   1.000
_cell.length_b   1.000
_cell.length_c   1.000
_cell.angle_alpha   90.00
_cell.angle_beta   90.00
_cell.angle_gamma   90.00
#
_symmetry.space_group_name_H-M   'P 1'
#
loop_
_entity.id
_entity.type
_entity.pdbx_description
1 polymer ?
#
loop_
_entity_poly.entity_id
_entity_poly.type
_entity_poly.pdbx_seq_one_letter_code
_entity_poly.pdbx_strand_id
1 'polypeptide(L)' 'LLLDVQRPVEAPLLARALEAVQRHHDGLNLSFRQQADHRWQQVYRDAIDQEGPAADSLWVRDVADDAALVALCEQAQRSL' A
#
# COMPACT_ATOMS: atom_id res chain seq x y z
N LEU A 1 -12.34 -9.09 1.58
CA LEU A 1 -12.71 -8.70 2.95
C LEU A 1 -12.42 -7.21 3.08
N LEU A 2 -13.39 -6.39 3.49
CA LEU A 2 -13.18 -4.97 3.79
C LEU A 2 -13.00 -4.83 5.30
N LEU A 3 -12.03 -4.04 5.74
CA LEU A 3 -11.91 -3.69 7.16
C LEU A 3 -12.93 -2.60 7.47
N ASP A 4 -13.83 -2.86 8.40
CA ASP A 4 -14.75 -1.86 8.91
C ASP A 4 -14.08 -1.07 10.04
N VAL A 5 -14.32 0.23 10.07
CA VAL A 5 -13.66 1.14 11.01
C VAL A 5 -14.61 1.52 12.13
N GLN A 6 -14.25 1.17 13.36
CA GLN A 6 -15.12 1.40 14.52
C GLN A 6 -15.20 2.88 14.95
N ARG A 7 -14.29 3.74 14.46
CA ARG A 7 -14.20 5.18 14.78
C ARG A 7 -13.65 5.94 13.58
N PRO A 8 -13.96 7.24 13.40
CA PRO A 8 -13.39 8.04 12.33
C PRO A 8 -11.85 7.95 12.30
N VAL A 9 -11.28 7.80 11.11
CA VAL A 9 -9.82 7.77 10.92
C VAL A 9 -9.34 9.12 10.44
N GLU A 10 -8.31 9.64 11.11
CA GLU A 10 -7.56 10.79 10.62
C GLU A 10 -6.53 10.32 9.58
N ALA A 11 -6.79 10.61 8.30
CA ALA A 11 -5.93 10.17 7.21
C ALA A 11 -4.43 10.51 7.40
N PRO A 12 -4.04 11.71 7.91
CA PRO A 12 -2.62 12.01 8.15
C PRO A 12 -1.98 11.11 9.23
N LEU A 13 -2.73 10.73 10.27
CA LEU A 13 -2.23 9.84 11.31
C LEU A 13 -2.11 8.40 10.79
N LEU A 14 -3.08 7.95 10.00
CA LEU A 14 -3.04 6.62 9.37
C LEU A 14 -1.86 6.50 8.41
N ALA A 15 -1.61 7.51 7.57
CA ALA A 15 -0.47 7.51 6.64
C ALA A 15 0.86 7.32 7.39
N ARG A 16 1.07 8.10 8.47
CA ARG A 16 2.28 7.99 9.31
C ARG A 16 2.41 6.61 9.97
N ALA A 17 1.30 6.02 10.41
CA ALA A 17 1.30 4.69 10.99
C ALA A 17 1.67 3.62 9.96
N LEU A 18 1.10 3.70 8.74
CA LEU A 18 1.40 2.78 7.64
C LEU A 18 2.88 2.85 7.23
N GLU A 19 3.45 4.05 7.15
CA GLU A 19 4.89 4.21 6.92
C GLU A 19 5.74 3.59 8.02
N ALA A 20 5.37 3.80 9.30
CA ALA A 20 6.12 3.24 10.43
C ALA A 20 6.12 1.71 10.40
N VAL A 21 4.98 1.10 10.10
CA VAL A 21 4.83 -0.36 9.96
C VAL A 21 5.67 -0.86 8.77
N GLN A 22 5.59 -0.23 7.61
CA GLN A 22 6.38 -0.61 6.43
C GLN A 22 7.89 -0.51 6.69
N ARG A 23 8.37 0.58 7.29
CA ARG A 23 9.80 0.73 7.65
C ARG A 23 10.28 -0.31 8.67
N HIS A 24 9.41 -0.75 9.57
CA HIS A 24 9.79 -1.71 10.61
C HIS A 24 9.82 -3.16 10.10
N HIS A 25 9.03 -3.50 9.08
CA HIS A 25 8.88 -4.86 8.60
C HIS A 25 9.47 -5.06 7.21
N ASP A 26 10.66 -5.67 7.15
CA ASP A 26 11.35 -6.00 5.90
C ASP A 26 10.51 -6.85 4.93
N GLY A 27 9.61 -7.69 5.46
CA GLY A 27 8.69 -8.49 4.66
C GLY A 27 7.71 -7.67 3.81
N LEU A 28 7.32 -6.47 4.27
CA LEU A 28 6.45 -5.56 3.51
C LEU A 28 7.22 -4.78 2.43
N ASN A 29 8.56 -4.75 2.55
CA ASN A 29 9.45 -4.12 1.58
C ASN A 29 9.98 -5.09 0.53
N LEU A 30 9.57 -6.36 0.58
CA LEU A 30 10.00 -7.38 -0.36
C LEU A 30 9.26 -7.24 -1.70
N SER A 31 10.00 -7.21 -2.79
CA SER A 31 9.48 -7.22 -4.15
C SER A 31 10.11 -8.36 -4.95
N PHE A 32 9.46 -8.75 -6.04
CA PHE A 32 9.95 -9.78 -6.95
C PHE A 32 10.13 -9.19 -8.33
N ARG A 33 11.33 -9.36 -8.90
CA ARG A 33 11.62 -8.95 -10.28
C ARG A 33 12.04 -10.18 -11.07
N GLN A 34 11.44 -10.35 -12.24
CA GLN A 34 11.84 -11.40 -13.16
C GLN A 34 13.14 -10.96 -13.86
N GLN A 35 14.17 -11.80 -13.80
CA GLN A 35 15.45 -11.59 -14.46
C GLN A 35 15.36 -11.97 -15.94
N ALA A 36 16.36 -11.54 -16.73
CA ALA A 36 16.45 -11.82 -18.16
C ALA A 36 16.53 -13.33 -18.49
N ASP A 37 16.94 -14.15 -17.53
CA ASP A 37 17.01 -15.62 -17.64
C ASP A 37 15.74 -16.33 -17.15
N HIS A 38 14.62 -15.59 -17.02
CA HIS A 38 13.32 -16.05 -16.52
C HIS A 38 13.28 -16.50 -15.06
N ARG A 39 14.37 -16.35 -14.28
CA ARG A 39 14.33 -16.60 -12.83
C ARG A 39 13.71 -15.43 -12.09
N TRP A 40 13.08 -15.73 -10.96
CA TRP A 40 12.57 -14.72 -10.04
C TRP A 40 13.64 -14.37 -9.01
N GLN A 41 13.88 -13.08 -8.81
CA GLN A 41 14.72 -12.58 -7.75
C GLN A 41 13.90 -11.77 -6.75
N GLN A 42 14.12 -12.06 -5.46
CA GLN A 42 13.66 -11.26 -4.35
C GLN A 42 14.57 -10.04 -4.18
N VAL A 43 13.97 -8.86 -4.08
CA VAL A 43 14.68 -7.60 -3.84
C VAL A 43 13.95 -6.81 -2.78
N TYR A 44 14.66 -6.42 -1.72
CA TYR A 44 14.15 -5.43 -0.78
C TYR A 44 14.13 -4.06 -1.47
N ARG A 45 13.04 -3.31 -1.30
CA ARG A 45 13.02 -1.88 -1.66
C ARG A 45 14.03 -1.15 -0.80
N ASP A 46 14.97 -0.45 -1.42
CA ASP A 46 16.01 0.28 -0.71
C ASP A 46 15.42 1.48 0.03
N ALA A 47 16.06 1.92 1.12
CA ALA A 47 15.64 3.08 1.90
C ALA A 47 15.53 4.38 1.08
N ILE A 48 16.26 4.47 -0.04
CA ILE A 48 16.24 5.61 -0.97
C ILE A 48 14.95 5.60 -1.82
N ASP A 49 14.44 4.42 -2.19
CA ASP A 49 13.12 4.29 -2.84
C ASP A 49 11.98 4.61 -1.85
N GLN A 50 12.26 4.53 -0.54
CA GLN A 50 11.32 4.79 0.56
C GLN A 50 11.27 6.28 0.97
N GLU A 51 12.13 7.13 0.37
CA GLU A 51 12.02 8.60 0.42
C GLU A 51 11.15 9.16 -0.70
N GLY A 52 10.65 8.31 -1.61
CA GLY A 52 9.54 8.63 -2.50
C GLY A 52 8.31 9.07 -1.69
N PRO A 53 7.43 9.92 -2.25
CA PRO A 53 6.39 10.55 -1.46
C PRO A 53 5.55 9.48 -0.75
N ALA A 54 5.37 9.68 0.56
CA ALA A 54 4.38 9.02 1.42
C ALA A 54 2.98 8.83 0.77
N ALA A 55 2.70 9.63 -0.26
CA ALA A 55 1.49 9.67 -1.06
C ALA A 55 1.08 8.32 -1.70
N ASP A 56 2.00 7.37 -1.91
CA ASP A 56 1.63 6.09 -2.54
C ASP A 56 1.14 5.02 -1.55
N SER A 57 1.39 5.20 -0.24
CA SER A 57 0.99 4.20 0.78
C SER A 57 -0.48 4.28 1.21
N LEU A 58 -1.15 5.42 0.96
CA LEU A 58 -2.54 5.62 1.36
C LEU A 58 -3.32 6.37 0.27
N TRP A 59 -4.36 5.73 -0.27
CA TRP A 59 -5.32 6.40 -1.14
C TRP A 59 -6.48 6.95 -0.31
N VAL A 60 -6.76 8.24 -0.48
CA VAL A 60 -7.95 8.90 0.07
C VAL A 60 -8.82 9.35 -1.10
N ARG A 61 -10.08 8.91 -1.15
CA ARG A 61 -11.02 9.16 -2.23
C ARG A 61 -12.42 9.37 -1.66
N ASP A 62 -13.17 10.29 -2.25
CA ASP A 62 -14.61 10.40 -2.03
C ASP A 62 -15.35 9.39 -2.91
N VAL A 63 -16.40 8.78 -2.37
CA VAL A 63 -17.24 7.81 -3.08
C VAL A 63 -18.69 8.26 -3.03
N ALA A 64 -19.40 8.10 -4.16
CA ALA A 64 -20.80 8.51 -4.26
C ALA A 64 -21.75 7.47 -3.66
N ASP A 65 -21.39 6.19 -3.73
CA ASP A 65 -22.20 5.06 -3.28
C ASP A 65 -21.34 3.81 -2.97
N ASP A 66 -22.00 2.76 -2.49
CA ASP A 66 -21.38 1.49 -2.12
C ASP A 66 -20.75 0.76 -3.32
N ALA A 67 -21.31 0.90 -4.53
CA ALA A 67 -20.77 0.26 -5.73
C ALA A 67 -19.42 0.90 -6.11
N ALA A 68 -19.32 2.23 -6.03
CA ALA A 68 -18.07 2.96 -6.24
C ALA A 68 -17.02 2.60 -5.17
N LEU A 69 -17.44 2.42 -3.91
CA LEU A 69 -16.55 1.96 -2.84
C LEU A 69 -15.94 0.59 -3.16
N VAL A 70 -16.77 -0.39 -3.52
CA VAL A 70 -16.28 -1.74 -3.87
C VAL A 70 -15.32 -1.70 -5.04
N ALA A 71 -15.63 -0.94 -6.10
CA ALA A 71 -14.75 -0.80 -7.27
C ALA A 71 -13.39 -0.21 -6.90
N LEU A 72 -13.33 0.78 -6.00
CA LEU A 72 -12.07 1.33 -5.51
C LEU A 72 -11.28 0.32 -4.66
N CYS A 73 -11.95 -0.48 -3.84
CA CYS A 73 -11.29 -1.53 -3.07
C CYS A 73 -10.66 -2.60 -3.98
N GLU A 74 -11.33 -2.98 -5.06
CA GLU A 74 -10.77 -3.90 -6.06
C GLU A 74 -9.55 -3.32 -6.77
N GLN A 75 -9.58 -2.03 -7.11
CA GLN A 75 -8.44 -1.35 -7.71
C GLN A 75 -7.24 -1.35 -6.77
N ALA A 76 -7.45 -1.04 -5.48
CA ALA A 76 -6.39 -1.05 -4.47
C ALA A 76 -5.82 -2.46 -4.23
N GLN A 77 -6.64 -3.52 -4.31
CA GLN A 77 -6.15 -4.90 -4.20
C GLN A 77 -5.33 -5.33 -5.41
N ARG A 78 -5.67 -4.84 -6.61
CA ARG A 78 -4.98 -5.16 -7.87
C ARG A 78 -3.68 -4.39 -8.08
N SER A 79 -3.42 -3.34 -7.31
CA SER A 79 -2.19 -2.56 -7.38
C SER A 79 -1.04 -3.14 -6.56
N LEU A 80 -1.27 -4.23 -5.82
CA LEU A 80 -0.28 -4.94 -5.01
C LEU A 80 0.54 -5.95 -5.82
#